data_AF-A0A7S3GLW1-F1
#
_entry.id   AF-A0A7S3GLW1-F1
#
_cell.length_a   1.000
_cell.length_b   1.000
_cell.length_c   1.000
_cell.angle_alpha   90.00
_cell.angle_beta   90.00
_cell.angle_gamma   90.00
#
_symmetry.space_group_name_H-M   'P 1'
#
loop_
_entity.id
_entity.type
_entity.pdbx_description
1 polymer ?
#
loop_
_entity_poly.entity_id
_entity_poly.type
_entity_poly.pdbx_seq_one_letter_code
_entity_poly.pdbx_strand_id
1 'polypeptide(L)'
;MKPTILALFALIGCCAGEGRTAVVEAAPMTTMDAVIWGVLLISAALFISRRWTKKEEPEPPLPEPEKRDYTEEELTKYNGSDPSLPLLLSIKGVIFDVTPKPSFYGPEGPYNCFTGRDCSRGFALHSTREEDCHDNLEGLTKFDLEQLDNWYDSFEMKYDLVGKLIKSQSK
;
A
#
# COMPACT_ATOMS: atom_id res chain seq x y z
N MET A 1 26.60 2.43 9.01
CA MET A 1 26.90 1.37 8.01
C MET A 1 26.86 2.03 6.63
N LYS A 2 27.76 1.61 5.73
CA LYS A 2 28.42 2.42 4.68
C LYS A 2 27.49 2.97 3.57
N PRO A 3 27.87 4.10 2.93
CA PRO A 3 27.23 4.67 1.76
C PRO A 3 27.69 3.95 0.47
N THR A 4 26.89 3.96 -0.58
CA THR A 4 27.31 3.45 -1.90
C THR A 4 26.74 4.33 -3.00
N ILE A 5 27.51 5.37 -3.34
CA ILE A 5 27.45 6.09 -4.61
C ILE A 5 28.52 5.44 -5.49
N LEU A 6 28.13 4.99 -6.68
CA LEU A 6 28.88 5.01 -7.95
C LEU A 6 28.43 3.81 -8.80
N ALA A 7 27.87 4.08 -9.97
CA ALA A 7 28.30 3.52 -11.25
C ALA A 7 27.22 3.79 -12.30
N LEU A 8 27.38 4.84 -13.11
CA LEU A 8 26.94 4.82 -14.51
C LEU A 8 27.62 5.95 -15.28
N PHE A 9 28.90 5.76 -15.59
CA PHE A 9 29.57 6.47 -16.68
C PHE A 9 30.46 5.46 -17.40
N ALA A 10 29.96 4.92 -18.50
CA ALA A 10 30.74 4.34 -19.57
C ALA A 10 29.82 3.95 -20.73
N LEU A 11 29.82 4.75 -21.80
CA LEU A 11 30.15 4.35 -23.18
C LEU A 11 29.46 5.25 -24.21
N ILE A 12 30.32 5.82 -25.06
CA ILE A 12 30.20 6.35 -26.44
C ILE A 12 31.15 7.56 -26.43
N GLY A 13 32.25 7.63 -27.18
CA GLY A 13 32.79 6.81 -28.24
C GLY A 13 34.05 7.54 -28.73
N CYS A 14 35.07 6.77 -29.05
CA CYS A 14 36.37 7.25 -29.52
C CYS A 14 36.26 7.84 -30.94
N CYS A 15 36.76 9.05 -31.17
CA CYS A 15 37.25 9.51 -32.47
C CYS A 15 38.35 10.56 -32.24
N ALA A 16 39.57 10.22 -32.67
CA ALA A 16 40.70 11.13 -32.74
C ALA A 16 40.49 12.18 -33.84
N GLY A 17 40.89 13.42 -33.59
CA GLY A 17 40.92 14.49 -34.60
C GLY A 17 41.36 15.81 -33.98
N GLU A 18 42.33 16.45 -34.61
CA GLU A 18 43.06 17.65 -34.19
C GLU A 18 42.30 18.75 -33.42
N GLY A 19 42.99 19.30 -32.42
CA GLY A 19 43.26 20.74 -32.39
C GLY A 19 42.06 21.67 -32.36
N ARG A 20 41.52 21.88 -31.16
CA ARG A 20 41.07 23.19 -30.65
C ARG A 20 40.76 23.04 -29.17
N THR A 21 41.52 23.74 -28.33
CA THR A 21 41.20 23.92 -26.92
C THR A 21 39.88 24.69 -26.83
N ALA A 22 38.76 23.97 -26.81
CA ALA A 22 37.49 24.54 -26.40
C ALA A 22 37.61 24.78 -24.89
N VAL A 23 37.92 26.01 -24.54
CA VAL A 23 37.76 26.51 -23.18
C VAL A 23 36.26 26.36 -22.88
N VAL A 24 35.88 25.33 -22.13
CA VAL A 24 34.54 25.25 -21.54
C VAL A 24 34.51 26.32 -20.46
N GLU A 25 34.18 27.54 -20.87
CA GLU A 25 33.98 28.67 -19.99
C GLU A 25 32.79 28.32 -19.08
N ALA A 26 33.10 28.03 -17.81
CA ALA A 26 32.09 27.75 -16.80
C ALA A 26 31.23 29.01 -16.65
N ALA A 27 30.02 28.98 -17.22
CA ALA A 27 29.06 30.05 -17.04
C ALA A 27 28.83 30.26 -15.53
N PRO A 28 28.94 31.50 -15.02
CA PRO A 28 28.80 31.77 -13.60
C PRO A 28 27.38 31.40 -13.17
N MET A 29 27.26 30.52 -12.19
CA MET A 29 26.00 30.17 -11.54
C MET A 29 25.29 31.47 -11.15
N THR A 30 24.19 31.76 -11.83
CA THR A 30 23.54 33.05 -11.66
C THR A 30 22.83 33.07 -10.31
N THR A 31 22.70 34.23 -9.69
CA THR A 31 21.95 34.36 -8.42
C THR A 31 20.50 33.91 -8.56
N MET A 32 19.97 33.87 -9.79
CA MET A 32 18.64 33.36 -10.10
C MET A 32 18.54 31.84 -9.92
N ASP A 33 19.59 31.08 -10.25
CA ASP A 33 19.60 29.63 -10.06
C ASP A 33 19.56 29.26 -8.57
N ALA A 34 20.30 30.00 -7.72
CA ALA A 34 20.27 29.81 -6.28
C ALA A 34 18.90 30.12 -5.65
N VAL A 35 18.21 31.14 -6.17
CA VAL A 35 16.83 31.48 -5.73
C VAL A 35 15.84 30.41 -6.18
N ILE A 36 15.94 29.92 -7.42
CA ILE A 36 15.06 28.85 -7.93
C ILE A 36 15.25 27.57 -7.12
N TRP A 37 16.48 27.12 -6.93
CA TRP A 37 16.75 25.93 -6.10
C TRP A 37 16.37 26.15 -4.64
N GLY A 38 16.55 27.35 -4.07
CA GLY A 38 16.11 27.68 -2.71
C GLY A 38 14.59 27.60 -2.54
N VAL A 39 13.82 28.16 -3.48
CA VAL A 39 12.35 28.08 -3.47
C VAL A 39 11.87 26.65 -3.70
N LEU A 40 12.52 25.88 -4.58
CA LEU A 40 12.21 24.46 -4.79
C LEU A 40 12.52 23.60 -3.55
N LEU A 41 13.61 23.87 -2.83
CA LEU A 41 13.93 23.18 -1.58
C LEU A 41 12.97 23.54 -0.45
N ILE A 42 12.57 24.82 -0.32
CA ILE A 42 11.59 25.26 0.69
C ILE A 42 10.21 24.66 0.38
N SER A 43 9.78 24.68 -0.88
CA SER A 43 8.50 24.07 -1.29
C SER A 43 8.51 22.55 -1.14
N ALA A 44 9.61 21.87 -1.49
CA ALA A 44 9.79 20.46 -1.21
C ALA A 44 9.78 20.18 0.30
N ALA A 45 10.45 20.98 1.12
CA ALA A 45 10.46 20.84 2.57
C ALA A 45 9.07 21.05 3.18
N LEU A 46 8.30 22.05 2.73
CA LEU A 46 6.92 22.27 3.18
C LEU A 46 5.99 21.13 2.74
N PHE A 47 6.18 20.62 1.53
CA PHE A 47 5.43 19.46 1.01
C PHE A 47 5.74 18.17 1.80
N ILE A 48 7.02 17.93 2.09
CA ILE A 48 7.49 16.79 2.90
C ILE A 48 6.98 16.95 4.34
N SER A 49 7.09 18.14 4.93
CA SER A 49 6.66 18.41 6.30
C SER A 49 5.16 18.17 6.47
N ARG A 50 4.34 18.58 5.50
CA ARG A 50 2.90 18.36 5.51
C ARG A 50 2.51 16.89 5.38
N ARG A 51 3.36 16.06 4.77
CA ARG A 51 3.16 14.62 4.63
C ARG A 51 3.54 13.84 5.91
N TRP A 52 4.39 14.43 6.76
CA TRP A 52 4.87 13.83 8.01
C TRP A 52 3.97 14.07 9.22
N THR A 53 2.98 14.96 9.16
CA THR A 53 2.16 15.34 10.32
C THR A 53 0.89 14.52 10.52
N LYS A 54 0.50 13.62 9.61
CA LYS A 54 -0.58 12.66 9.88
C LYS A 54 -0.03 11.52 10.76
N LYS A 55 0.27 11.82 12.02
CA LYS A 55 0.44 10.81 13.06
C LYS A 55 -0.95 10.49 13.59
N GLU A 56 -1.44 9.31 13.23
CA GLU A 56 -2.74 8.78 13.67
C GLU A 56 -2.73 8.69 15.21
N GLU A 57 -3.64 9.41 15.84
CA GLU A 57 -3.80 9.40 17.30
C GLU A 57 -4.36 8.03 17.72
N PRO A 58 -3.82 7.40 18.78
CA PRO A 58 -4.28 6.07 19.18
C PRO A 58 -5.71 6.16 19.69
N GLU A 59 -6.66 5.63 18.92
CA GLU A 59 -8.02 5.40 19.37
C GLU A 59 -8.03 4.46 20.59
N PRO A 60 -9.02 4.59 21.49
CA PRO A 60 -9.17 3.67 22.61
C PRO A 60 -9.16 2.22 22.09
N PRO A 61 -8.42 1.30 22.76
CA PRO A 61 -8.25 -0.05 22.26
C PRO A 61 -9.61 -0.74 22.19
N LEU A 62 -10.03 -1.06 20.96
CA LEU A 62 -11.17 -1.92 20.70
C LEU A 62 -10.91 -3.31 21.31
N PRO A 63 -11.96 -4.08 21.64
CA PRO A 63 -11.79 -5.43 22.14
C PRO A 63 -10.96 -6.24 21.13
N GLU A 64 -9.86 -6.85 21.62
CA GLU A 64 -8.98 -7.67 20.79
C GLU A 64 -9.79 -8.79 20.14
N PRO A 65 -9.70 -8.97 18.80
CA PRO A 65 -10.46 -10.01 18.14
C PRO A 65 -10.03 -11.38 18.65
N GLU A 66 -11.01 -12.20 19.02
CA GLU A 66 -10.76 -13.55 19.48
C GLU A 66 -10.18 -14.39 18.34
N LYS A 67 -9.02 -15.02 18.56
CA LYS A 67 -8.39 -15.87 17.56
C LYS A 67 -9.17 -17.18 17.39
N ARG A 68 -10.17 -17.16 16.51
CA ARG A 68 -11.03 -18.29 16.18
C ARG A 68 -11.36 -18.31 14.69
N ASP A 69 -11.85 -19.45 14.23
CA ASP A 69 -12.42 -19.56 12.89
C ASP A 69 -13.82 -18.93 12.87
N TYR A 70 -14.16 -18.26 11.77
CA TYR A 70 -15.44 -17.57 11.60
C TYR A 70 -16.18 -18.11 10.40
N THR A 71 -17.51 -18.13 10.47
CA THR A 71 -18.36 -18.33 9.29
C THR A 71 -18.53 -17.03 8.51
N GLU A 72 -18.98 -17.12 7.26
CA GLU A 72 -19.26 -15.93 6.43
C GLU A 72 -20.36 -15.03 7.04
N GLU A 73 -21.38 -15.65 7.63
CA GLU A 73 -22.47 -14.94 8.33
C GLU A 73 -21.97 -14.21 9.59
N GLU A 74 -21.02 -14.81 10.32
CA GLU A 74 -20.39 -14.15 11.46
C GLU A 74 -19.49 -13.01 10.99
N LEU A 75 -18.68 -13.24 9.94
CA LEU A 75 -17.75 -12.26 9.42
C LEU A 75 -18.47 -10.98 8.96
N THR A 76 -19.66 -11.11 8.36
CA THR A 76 -20.48 -9.97 7.89
C THR A 76 -20.78 -8.93 8.98
N LYS A 77 -20.80 -9.35 10.26
CA LYS A 77 -21.04 -8.44 11.39
C LYS A 77 -19.86 -7.50 11.67
N TYR A 78 -18.67 -7.85 11.22
CA TYR A 78 -17.41 -7.12 11.43
C TYR A 78 -17.08 -6.19 10.24
N ASN A 79 -18.10 -5.53 9.69
CA ASN A 79 -17.99 -4.60 8.56
C ASN A 79 -17.81 -3.12 8.97
N GLY A 80 -17.69 -2.85 10.27
CA GLY A 80 -17.58 -1.50 10.82
C GLY A 80 -18.90 -0.75 11.02
N SER A 81 -20.05 -1.41 10.84
CA SER A 81 -21.37 -0.80 11.16
C SER A 81 -21.56 -0.58 12.66
N ASP A 82 -21.04 -1.49 13.48
CA ASP A 82 -21.00 -1.35 14.93
C ASP A 82 -19.61 -0.84 15.35
N PRO A 83 -19.49 0.39 15.90
CA PRO A 83 -18.20 0.92 16.34
C PRO A 83 -17.61 0.16 17.54
N SER A 84 -18.40 -0.72 18.17
CA SER A 84 -17.97 -1.55 19.30
C SER A 84 -17.24 -2.81 18.88
N LEU A 85 -17.35 -3.20 17.60
CA LEU A 85 -16.76 -4.42 17.04
C LEU A 85 -15.47 -4.11 16.27
N PRO A 86 -14.49 -5.04 16.26
CA PRO A 86 -13.31 -4.90 15.43
C PRO A 86 -13.65 -4.98 13.93
N LEU A 87 -12.75 -4.48 13.10
CA LEU A 87 -12.84 -4.55 11.64
C LEU A 87 -12.08 -5.78 11.16
N LEU A 88 -12.80 -6.74 10.57
CA LEU A 88 -12.20 -7.97 10.05
C LEU A 88 -12.41 -8.05 8.54
N LEU A 89 -11.44 -8.63 7.83
CA LEU A 89 -11.58 -8.99 6.41
C LEU A 89 -10.93 -10.33 6.12
N SER A 90 -11.34 -11.00 5.04
CA SER A 90 -10.79 -12.29 4.62
C SER A 90 -10.06 -12.18 3.28
N ILE A 91 -8.85 -12.73 3.22
CA ILE A 91 -8.05 -12.90 1.99
C ILE A 91 -7.63 -14.36 1.90
N LYS A 92 -7.93 -15.02 0.78
CA LYS A 92 -7.69 -16.45 0.52
C LYS A 92 -8.25 -17.36 1.63
N GLY A 93 -9.39 -16.96 2.22
CA GLY A 93 -10.01 -17.66 3.34
C GLY A 93 -9.27 -17.53 4.68
N VAL A 94 -8.32 -16.59 4.80
CA VAL A 94 -7.65 -16.24 6.06
C VAL A 94 -8.15 -14.88 6.52
N ILE A 95 -8.49 -14.78 7.79
CA ILE A 95 -9.08 -13.59 8.40
C ILE A 95 -7.99 -12.76 9.08
N PHE A 96 -7.94 -11.48 8.72
CA PHE A 96 -7.01 -10.50 9.24
C PHE A 96 -7.75 -9.42 10.04
N ASP A 97 -7.12 -8.99 11.14
CA ASP A 97 -7.58 -7.83 11.91
C ASP A 97 -7.05 -6.53 11.29
N VAL A 98 -7.96 -5.73 10.74
CA VAL A 98 -7.64 -4.42 10.15
C VAL A 98 -8.12 -3.24 11.01
N THR A 99 -8.54 -3.53 12.24
CA THR A 99 -8.91 -2.55 13.26
C THR A 99 -7.88 -1.44 13.48
N PRO A 100 -6.55 -1.67 13.41
CA PRO A 100 -5.56 -0.60 13.56
C PRO A 100 -5.59 0.49 12.47
N LYS A 101 -6.36 0.30 11.39
CA LYS A 101 -6.44 1.23 10.25
C LYS A 101 -7.90 1.61 9.91
N PRO A 102 -8.65 2.22 10.84
CA PRO A 102 -10.04 2.59 10.63
C PRO A 102 -10.21 3.65 9.53
N SER A 103 -9.22 4.52 9.32
CA SER A 103 -9.21 5.49 8.21
C SER A 103 -9.31 4.85 6.82
N PHE A 104 -8.93 3.58 6.69
CA PHE A 104 -8.94 2.84 5.42
C PHE A 104 -10.11 1.88 5.33
N TYR A 105 -10.34 1.10 6.39
CA TYR A 105 -11.29 -0.02 6.39
C TYR A 105 -12.57 0.27 7.18
N GLY A 106 -12.61 1.33 7.98
CA GLY A 106 -13.82 1.75 8.70
C GLY A 106 -14.94 2.20 7.75
N PRO A 107 -16.14 2.51 8.28
CA PRO A 107 -17.34 2.80 7.49
C PRO A 107 -17.18 3.94 6.47
N GLU A 108 -16.37 4.95 6.79
CA GLU A 108 -16.08 6.10 5.91
C GLU A 108 -14.78 5.90 5.08
N GLY A 109 -14.15 4.74 5.20
CA GLY A 109 -12.88 4.42 4.55
C GLY A 109 -13.07 4.01 3.08
N PRO A 110 -12.10 4.30 2.21
CA PRO A 110 -12.16 3.93 0.79
C PRO A 110 -12.19 2.41 0.54
N TYR A 111 -11.81 1.61 1.54
CA TYR A 111 -11.73 0.15 1.47
C TYR A 111 -12.76 -0.53 2.38
N ASN A 112 -13.80 0.19 2.81
CA ASN A 112 -14.86 -0.38 3.63
C ASN A 112 -15.53 -1.61 2.99
N CYS A 113 -15.67 -1.61 1.66
CA CYS A 113 -16.27 -2.70 0.90
C CYS A 113 -15.62 -4.08 1.13
N PHE A 114 -14.36 -4.12 1.55
CA PHE A 114 -13.64 -5.36 1.86
C PHE A 114 -13.93 -5.91 3.26
N THR A 115 -14.42 -5.08 4.17
CA THR A 115 -14.67 -5.51 5.55
C THR A 115 -15.90 -6.38 5.67
N GLY A 116 -15.84 -7.32 6.62
CA GLY A 116 -16.87 -8.29 6.91
C GLY A 116 -17.09 -9.35 5.83
N ARG A 117 -16.18 -9.51 4.86
CA ARG A 117 -16.33 -10.49 3.78
C ARG A 117 -14.99 -10.98 3.24
N ASP A 118 -15.05 -11.94 2.32
CA ASP A 118 -13.91 -12.34 1.50
C ASP A 118 -13.71 -11.36 0.35
N CYS A 119 -12.50 -10.80 0.25
CA CYS A 119 -12.12 -9.80 -0.74
C CYS A 119 -10.98 -10.27 -1.65
N SER A 120 -10.75 -11.58 -1.72
CA SER A 120 -9.68 -12.18 -2.52
C SER A 120 -9.71 -11.75 -3.98
N ARG A 121 -10.88 -11.73 -4.61
CA ARG A 121 -10.99 -11.29 -6.01
C ARG A 121 -10.73 -9.80 -6.17
N GLY A 122 -11.25 -8.98 -5.27
CA GLY A 122 -11.01 -7.54 -5.26
C GLY A 122 -9.52 -7.21 -5.21
N PHE A 123 -8.74 -7.92 -4.39
CA PHE A 123 -7.28 -7.79 -4.34
C PHE A 123 -6.58 -8.29 -5.59
N ALA A 124 -7.01 -9.43 -6.16
CA ALA A 124 -6.46 -9.94 -7.42
C ALA A 124 -6.62 -8.94 -8.57
N LEU A 125 -7.81 -8.35 -8.70
CA LEU A 125 -8.17 -7.41 -9.77
C LEU A 125 -7.82 -5.95 -9.47
N HIS A 126 -7.33 -5.64 -8.26
CA HIS A 126 -7.14 -4.27 -7.78
C HIS A 126 -8.43 -3.42 -7.85
N SER A 127 -9.57 -4.05 -7.61
CA SER A 127 -10.90 -3.43 -7.71
C SER A 127 -11.49 -3.23 -6.32
N THR A 128 -12.00 -2.03 -6.05
CA THR A 128 -12.75 -1.69 -4.83
C THR A 128 -14.25 -1.72 -5.04
N ARG A 129 -14.72 -2.31 -6.14
CA ARG A 129 -16.14 -2.44 -6.45
C ARG A 129 -16.74 -3.55 -5.59
N GLU A 130 -17.92 -3.31 -5.02
CA GLU A 130 -18.60 -4.29 -4.17
C GLU A 130 -18.88 -5.62 -4.88
N GLU A 131 -19.10 -5.59 -6.21
CA GLU A 131 -19.31 -6.79 -7.02
C GLU A 131 -18.08 -7.68 -7.14
N ASP A 132 -16.87 -7.14 -6.96
CA ASP A 132 -15.62 -7.91 -6.98
C ASP A 132 -15.19 -8.35 -5.57
N CYS A 133 -15.91 -7.91 -4.53
CA CYS A 133 -15.61 -8.22 -3.13
C CYS A 133 -16.22 -9.57 -2.73
N HIS A 134 -15.72 -10.63 -3.35
CA HIS A 134 -16.09 -12.01 -3.07
C HIS A 134 -14.89 -12.96 -3.21
N ASP A 135 -15.14 -14.23 -2.89
CA ASP A 135 -14.13 -15.29 -2.83
C ASP A 135 -13.86 -16.01 -4.15
N ASN A 136 -14.78 -15.92 -5.12
CA ASN A 136 -14.65 -16.63 -6.39
C ASN A 136 -13.47 -16.14 -7.25
N LEU A 137 -12.46 -17.00 -7.40
CA LEU A 137 -11.23 -16.77 -8.18
C LEU A 137 -11.31 -17.31 -9.62
N GLU A 138 -12.48 -17.79 -10.06
CA GLU A 138 -12.65 -18.27 -11.42
C GLU A 138 -12.50 -17.15 -12.45
N GLY A 139 -11.87 -17.49 -13.58
CA GLY A 139 -11.63 -16.57 -14.69
C GLY A 139 -10.47 -15.59 -14.49
N LEU A 140 -9.75 -15.66 -13.36
CA LEU A 140 -8.55 -14.87 -13.12
C LEU A 140 -7.35 -15.41 -13.89
N THR A 141 -6.49 -14.51 -14.37
CA THR A 141 -5.24 -14.89 -15.02
C THR A 141 -4.19 -15.27 -13.98
N LYS A 142 -3.11 -15.94 -14.41
CA LYS A 142 -1.98 -16.24 -13.52
C LYS A 142 -1.37 -14.99 -12.90
N PHE A 143 -1.33 -13.89 -13.66
CA PHE A 143 -0.84 -12.61 -13.17
C PHE A 143 -1.70 -12.09 -12.01
N ASP A 144 -3.03 -12.14 -12.15
CA ASP A 144 -3.94 -11.67 -11.09
C ASP A 144 -3.80 -12.51 -9.81
N LEU A 145 -3.55 -13.82 -9.94
CA LEU A 145 -3.28 -14.71 -8.80
C LEU A 145 -1.95 -14.38 -8.12
N GLU A 146 -0.89 -14.08 -8.88
CA GLU A 146 0.38 -13.62 -8.31
C GLU A 146 0.21 -12.28 -7.57
N GLN A 147 -0.64 -11.38 -8.07
CA GLN A 147 -0.95 -10.14 -7.37
C GLN A 147 -1.68 -10.40 -6.05
N LEU A 148 -2.64 -11.34 -6.04
CA LEU A 148 -3.33 -11.76 -4.83
C LEU A 148 -2.35 -12.34 -3.79
N ASP A 149 -1.37 -13.13 -4.22
CA ASP A 149 -0.34 -13.67 -3.34
C ASP A 149 0.53 -12.57 -2.73
N ASN A 150 0.95 -11.58 -3.54
CA ASN A 150 1.70 -10.42 -3.05
C ASN A 150 0.91 -9.60 -2.01
N TRP A 151 -0.41 -9.48 -2.21
CA TRP A 151 -1.30 -8.83 -1.24
C TRP A 151 -1.40 -9.65 0.04
N TYR A 152 -1.59 -10.96 -0.07
CA TYR A 152 -1.63 -11.85 1.09
C TYR A 152 -0.37 -11.71 1.96
N ASP A 153 0.82 -11.79 1.35
CA ASP A 153 2.11 -11.66 2.07
C ASP A 153 2.23 -10.28 2.73
N SER A 154 1.79 -9.22 2.04
CA SER A 154 1.78 -7.87 2.59
C SER A 154 0.84 -7.72 3.79
N PHE A 155 -0.27 -8.45 3.82
CA PHE A 155 -1.23 -8.43 4.92
C PHE A 155 -0.70 -9.26 6.11
N GLU A 156 -0.13 -10.43 5.85
CA GLU A 156 0.51 -11.27 6.88
C GLU A 156 1.62 -10.53 7.62
N MET A 157 2.35 -9.65 6.94
CA MET A 157 3.38 -8.81 7.57
C MET A 157 2.83 -7.61 8.38
N LYS A 158 1.62 -7.13 8.07
CA LYS A 158 1.10 -5.86 8.60
C LYS A 158 0.01 -6.02 9.65
N TYR A 159 -0.73 -7.11 9.58
CA TYR A 159 -1.95 -7.34 10.36
C TYR A 159 -1.88 -8.69 11.06
N ASP A 160 -2.56 -8.78 12.19
CA ASP A 160 -2.64 -10.02 12.94
C ASP A 160 -3.62 -11.00 12.27
N LEU A 161 -3.19 -12.25 12.17
CA LEU A 161 -4.03 -13.36 11.72
C LEU A 161 -4.94 -13.78 12.87
N VAL A 162 -6.25 -13.70 12.64
CA VAL A 162 -7.29 -14.02 13.64
C VAL A 162 -7.75 -15.46 13.49
N GLY A 163 -7.96 -15.94 12.26
CA GLY A 163 -8.39 -17.31 12.02
C GLY A 163 -8.68 -17.59 10.54
N LYS A 164 -9.46 -18.63 10.26
CA LYS A 164 -9.86 -19.01 8.90
C LYS A 164 -11.36 -18.83 8.67
N LEU A 165 -11.70 -18.55 7.42
CA LEU A 165 -13.08 -18.46 6.96
C LEU A 165 -13.62 -19.87 6.68
N ILE A 166 -14.61 -20.29 7.46
CA ILE A 166 -15.31 -21.56 7.29
C ILE A 166 -16.40 -21.37 6.24
N LYS A 167 -16.18 -21.93 5.05
CA LYS A 167 -17.20 -22.01 4.01
C LYS A 167 -18.06 -23.26 4.24
N SER A 168 -19.38 -23.08 4.29
CA SER A 168 -20.31 -24.20 4.17
C SER A 168 -20.13 -24.80 2.78
N GLN A 169 -19.52 -25.98 2.71
CA GLN A 169 -19.12 -26.66 1.48
C GLN A 169 -20.21 -26.56 0.38
N SER A 170 -19.98 -25.76 -0.66
CA SER A 170 -20.74 -25.90 -1.91
C SER A 170 -20.18 -27.11 -2.63
N LYS A 171 -20.91 -28.22 -2.53
CA LYS A 171 -20.67 -29.48 -3.23
C LYS A 171 -20.81 -29.33 -4.74
#